data_AF-A0A945X5L7-F1
#
_entry.id   AF-A0A945X5L7-F1
#
_cell.length_a   1.000
_cell.length_b   1.000
_cell.length_c   1.000
_cell.angle_alpha   90.00
_cell.angle_beta   90.00
_cell.angle_gamma   90.00
#
_symmetry.space_group_name_H-M   'P 1'
#
loop_
_entity.id
_entity.type
_entity.pdbx_description
1 polymer ?
#
loop_
_entity_poly.entity_id
_entity_poly.type
_entity_poly.pdbx_seq_one_letter_code
_entity_poly.pdbx_strand_id
1 'polypeptide(L)'
;MIRRILSSVSMATLVALLVGCAAKDPGKETARYEKALAQANSAVAVNQPFSAPLKAVIAKAQAAKEKAQAITDAKEKAGAIRDASQMLSGGLFAQIEALKKDIQAVKSLSVKLTSVGTDLTDLATSGQMGQLAAEAIAAAEAVLQTGAATPDAAAALLKDAATRIRATKSQLEKLINATKAKQPGVTGGARQTVPPKVPTSTGTAVAPRLPPKPPAAAAEWKCAYCGGKSKSTVTKCAGCGAAKK
;
A
#
# COMPACT_ATOMS: atom_id res chain seq x y z
N MET A 1 49.31 13.16 9.57
CA MET A 1 48.34 12.04 9.59
C MET A 1 47.06 12.48 8.90
N ILE A 2 46.75 11.84 7.77
CA ILE A 2 45.63 12.12 6.86
C ILE A 2 44.53 11.08 7.12
N ARG A 3 43.26 11.51 7.22
CA ARG A 3 41.96 10.77 7.11
C ARG A 3 40.99 11.27 8.19
N ARG A 4 39.73 11.63 7.95
CA ARG A 4 38.73 11.20 6.96
C ARG A 4 37.73 12.32 6.72
N ILE A 5 37.51 12.64 5.45
CA ILE A 5 36.29 13.27 4.93
C ILE A 5 35.32 12.11 4.66
N LEU A 6 34.12 12.13 5.25
CA LEU A 6 32.98 11.37 4.72
C LEU A 6 31.87 12.35 4.40
N SER A 7 31.81 12.67 3.11
CA SER A 7 30.78 13.44 2.45
C SER A 7 29.43 12.73 2.52
N SER A 8 28.47 13.39 3.17
CA SER A 8 27.04 13.18 3.01
C SER A 8 26.60 13.69 1.64
N VAL A 9 26.58 12.82 0.64
CA VAL A 9 25.93 13.10 -0.65
C VAL A 9 24.45 12.74 -0.55
N SER A 10 23.64 13.73 -0.17
CA SER A 10 22.18 13.69 -0.28
C SER A 10 21.77 13.72 -1.75
N MET A 11 21.53 12.55 -2.33
CA MET A 11 21.02 12.42 -3.70
C MET A 11 19.49 12.59 -3.72
N ALA A 12 19.02 13.82 -3.50
CA ALA A 12 17.63 14.20 -3.75
C ALA A 12 17.46 14.54 -5.24
N THR A 13 17.23 13.52 -6.08
CA THR A 13 16.88 13.77 -7.49
C THR A 13 15.37 13.97 -7.59
N LEU A 14 14.97 15.23 -7.60
CA LEU A 14 13.62 15.71 -7.86
C LEU A 14 13.22 15.34 -9.31
N VAL A 15 12.43 14.28 -9.49
CA VAL A 15 11.77 13.98 -10.78
C VAL A 15 10.45 14.75 -10.80
N ALA A 16 10.51 16.02 -11.18
CA ALA A 16 9.34 16.83 -11.48
C ALA A 16 9.10 16.88 -12.99
N LEU A 17 7.88 16.50 -13.39
CA LEU A 17 7.14 16.97 -14.58
C LEU A 17 7.73 16.63 -15.97
N LEU A 18 7.41 15.44 -16.49
CA LEU A 18 7.48 15.12 -17.93
C LEU A 18 6.10 14.74 -18.50
N VAL A 19 5.06 15.50 -18.12
CA VAL A 19 3.77 15.45 -18.79
C VAL A 19 3.66 16.72 -19.63
N GLY A 20 3.98 16.67 -20.94
CA GLY A 20 3.62 17.78 -21.84
C GLY A 20 4.38 17.95 -23.16
N CYS A 21 5.65 17.55 -23.29
CA CYS A 21 6.36 17.72 -24.56
C CYS A 21 6.28 16.44 -25.40
N ALA A 22 5.71 16.54 -26.62
CA ALA A 22 5.74 15.46 -27.60
C ALA A 22 7.16 14.90 -27.73
N ALA A 23 7.30 13.57 -27.77
CA ALA A 23 8.57 12.91 -28.01
C ALA A 23 9.09 13.34 -29.38
N LYS A 24 10.13 14.16 -29.41
CA LYS A 24 10.69 14.74 -30.64
C LYS A 24 12.03 14.13 -31.04
N ASP A 25 12.64 13.35 -30.16
CA ASP A 25 14.02 12.89 -30.31
C ASP A 25 14.15 11.42 -29.87
N PRO A 26 14.27 10.49 -30.83
CA PRO A 26 14.48 9.06 -30.54
C PRO A 26 15.70 8.77 -29.66
N GLY A 27 16.77 9.57 -29.78
CA GLY A 27 18.00 9.38 -29.00
C GLY A 27 17.75 9.69 -27.53
N LYS A 28 17.08 10.80 -27.23
CA LYS A 28 16.69 11.15 -25.85
C LYS A 28 15.73 10.14 -25.24
N GLU A 29 14.74 9.67 -26.00
CA GLU A 29 13.81 8.65 -25.50
C GLU A 29 14.50 7.30 -25.29
N THR A 30 15.50 6.94 -26.12
CA THR A 30 16.32 5.74 -25.89
C THR A 30 17.10 5.85 -24.58
N ALA A 31 17.74 6.98 -24.30
CA ALA A 31 18.46 7.18 -23.04
C ALA A 31 17.53 7.11 -21.82
N ARG A 32 16.31 7.67 -21.93
CA ARG A 32 15.26 7.56 -20.90
C ARG A 32 14.83 6.12 -20.69
N TYR A 33 14.61 5.38 -21.77
CA TYR A 33 14.27 3.97 -21.74
C TYR A 33 15.36 3.15 -21.01
N GLU A 34 16.64 3.34 -21.34
CA GLU A 34 17.74 2.61 -20.67
C GLU A 34 17.79 2.89 -19.17
N LYS A 35 17.58 4.16 -18.77
CA LYS A 35 17.48 4.52 -17.35
C LYS A 35 16.28 3.83 -16.68
N ALA A 36 15.12 3.81 -17.34
CA ALA A 36 13.93 3.13 -16.83
C ALA A 36 14.14 1.62 -16.73
N LEU A 37 14.85 1.01 -17.69
CA LEU A 37 15.18 -0.41 -17.69
C LEU A 37 16.13 -0.76 -16.53
N ALA A 38 17.16 0.04 -16.29
CA ALA A 38 18.06 -0.14 -15.15
C ALA A 38 17.31 -0.04 -13.81
N GLN A 39 16.39 0.91 -13.69
CA GLN A 39 15.53 1.05 -12.51
C GLN A 39 14.58 -0.14 -12.36
N ALA A 40 13.96 -0.60 -13.44
CA ALA A 40 13.08 -1.77 -13.44
C ALA A 40 13.83 -3.04 -13.01
N ASN A 41 15.03 -3.28 -13.55
CA ASN A 41 15.88 -4.41 -13.14
C ASN A 41 16.28 -4.33 -11.67
N SER A 42 16.60 -3.14 -11.16
CA SER A 42 16.87 -2.93 -9.74
C SER A 42 15.63 -3.21 -8.88
N ALA A 43 14.44 -2.82 -9.37
CA ALA A 43 13.18 -3.09 -8.71
C ALA A 43 12.85 -4.60 -8.67
N VAL A 44 13.21 -5.38 -9.68
CA VAL A 44 13.10 -6.85 -9.64
C VAL A 44 13.93 -7.42 -8.48
N ALA A 45 15.15 -6.94 -8.30
CA ALA A 45 16.06 -7.44 -7.28
C ALA A 45 15.55 -7.22 -5.85
N VAL A 46 14.89 -6.08 -5.59
CA VAL A 46 14.35 -5.75 -4.26
C VAL A 46 12.91 -6.23 -4.03
N ASN A 47 12.20 -6.64 -5.08
CA ASN A 47 10.84 -7.15 -5.00
C ASN A 47 10.78 -8.62 -5.48
N GLN A 48 11.62 -9.47 -4.88
CA GLN A 48 11.76 -10.89 -5.26
C GLN A 48 10.44 -11.66 -5.41
N PRO A 49 9.42 -11.48 -4.53
CA PRO A 49 8.13 -12.17 -4.69
C PRO A 49 7.37 -11.79 -5.97
N PHE A 50 7.63 -10.60 -6.52
CA PHE A 50 7.06 -10.13 -7.79
C PHE A 50 8.04 -10.28 -8.96
N SER A 51 9.15 -11.00 -8.79
CA SER A 51 10.19 -11.07 -9.82
C SER A 51 9.67 -11.61 -11.16
N ALA A 52 8.87 -12.68 -11.15
CA ALA A 52 8.27 -13.24 -12.37
C ALA A 52 7.37 -12.23 -13.11
N PRO A 53 6.34 -11.61 -12.49
CA PRO A 53 5.49 -10.65 -13.18
C PRO A 53 6.24 -9.38 -13.60
N LEU A 54 7.21 -8.90 -12.82
CA LEU A 54 8.02 -7.74 -13.20
C LEU A 54 8.94 -8.04 -14.39
N LYS A 55 9.57 -9.22 -14.44
CA LYS A 55 10.35 -9.68 -15.61
C LYS A 55 9.48 -9.81 -16.85
N ALA A 56 8.24 -10.26 -16.72
CA ALA A 56 7.30 -10.32 -17.84
C ALA A 56 6.95 -8.91 -18.38
N VAL A 57 6.83 -7.91 -17.51
CA VAL A 57 6.65 -6.50 -17.94
C VAL A 57 7.91 -5.98 -18.63
N ILE A 58 9.10 -6.27 -18.10
CA ILE A 58 10.38 -5.90 -18.73
C ILE A 58 10.50 -6.50 -20.13
N ALA A 59 10.22 -7.79 -20.29
CA ALA A 59 10.27 -8.46 -21.58
C ALA A 59 9.29 -7.84 -22.59
N LYS A 60 8.06 -7.48 -22.16
CA LYS A 60 7.10 -6.77 -23.01
C LYS A 60 7.60 -5.39 -23.43
N ALA A 61 8.21 -4.64 -22.51
CA ALA A 61 8.78 -3.33 -22.80
C ALA A 61 9.98 -3.42 -23.75
N GLN A 62 10.84 -4.44 -23.61
CA GLN A 62 11.95 -4.70 -24.53
C GLN A 62 11.44 -5.00 -25.94
N ALA A 63 10.47 -5.91 -26.08
CA ALA A 63 9.85 -6.21 -27.36
C ALA A 63 9.18 -4.97 -28.00
N ALA A 64 8.55 -4.11 -27.19
CA ALA A 64 7.98 -2.84 -27.68
C ALA A 64 9.05 -1.87 -28.18
N LYS A 65 10.19 -1.76 -27.47
CA LYS A 65 11.34 -0.95 -27.88
C LYS A 65 11.97 -1.48 -29.16
N GLU A 66 12.13 -2.79 -29.30
CA GLU A 66 12.63 -3.43 -30.53
C GLU A 66 11.72 -3.13 -31.73
N LYS A 67 10.40 -3.28 -31.57
CA LYS A 67 9.44 -2.88 -32.61
C LYS A 67 9.56 -1.40 -32.97
N ALA A 68 9.78 -0.53 -31.99
CA ALA A 68 9.99 0.90 -32.23
C ALA A 68 11.25 1.17 -33.09
N GLN A 69 12.26 0.31 -33.06
CA GLN A 69 13.48 0.51 -33.85
C GLN A 69 13.21 0.43 -35.36
N ALA A 70 12.22 -0.37 -35.77
CA ALA A 70 11.80 -0.53 -37.17
C ALA A 70 11.00 0.67 -37.73
N ILE A 71 10.56 1.60 -36.87
CA ILE A 71 9.82 2.79 -37.30
C ILE A 71 10.80 3.78 -37.95
N THR A 72 10.48 4.25 -39.16
CA THR A 72 11.30 5.19 -39.93
C THR A 72 11.02 6.64 -39.57
N ASP A 73 9.76 7.00 -39.30
CA ASP A 73 9.41 8.34 -38.83
C ASP A 73 9.98 8.60 -37.42
N ALA A 74 10.75 9.68 -37.30
CA ALA A 74 11.46 9.99 -36.06
C ALA A 74 10.52 10.30 -34.89
N LYS A 75 9.38 10.95 -35.14
CA LYS A 75 8.44 11.34 -34.09
C LYS A 75 7.66 10.13 -33.59
N GLU A 76 7.19 9.29 -34.51
CA GLU A 76 6.52 8.02 -34.20
C GLU A 76 7.46 7.07 -33.48
N LYS A 77 8.72 6.96 -33.93
CA LYS A 77 9.76 6.18 -33.25
C LYS A 77 9.98 6.66 -31.82
N ALA A 78 10.14 7.97 -31.62
CA ALA A 78 10.30 8.55 -30.29
C ALA A 78 9.07 8.29 -29.41
N GLY A 79 7.86 8.40 -29.97
CA GLY A 79 6.61 8.06 -29.29
C GLY A 79 6.57 6.60 -28.83
N ALA A 80 6.90 5.66 -29.72
CA ALA A 80 6.90 4.23 -29.41
C ALA A 80 7.96 3.84 -28.36
N ILE A 81 9.16 4.44 -28.41
CA ILE A 81 10.19 4.25 -27.37
C ILE A 81 9.71 4.79 -26.02
N ARG A 82 9.09 5.97 -26.01
CA ARG A 82 8.51 6.55 -24.79
C ARG A 82 7.43 5.64 -24.21
N ASP A 83 6.54 5.10 -25.04
CA ASP A 83 5.47 4.22 -24.59
C ASP A 83 6.04 2.91 -24.00
N ALA A 84 7.10 2.36 -24.62
CA ALA A 84 7.86 1.24 -24.04
C ALA A 84 8.50 1.61 -22.68
N SER A 85 9.05 2.82 -22.54
CA SER A 85 9.59 3.31 -21.27
C SER A 85 8.51 3.47 -20.20
N GLN A 86 7.30 3.90 -20.57
CA GLN A 86 6.19 4.04 -19.62
C GLN A 86 5.75 2.70 -19.02
N MET A 87 5.91 1.59 -19.75
CA MET A 87 5.67 0.24 -19.21
C MET A 87 6.61 -0.09 -18.05
N LEU A 88 7.84 0.44 -18.06
CA LEU A 88 8.87 0.19 -17.04
C LEU A 88 8.72 1.10 -15.82
N SER A 89 8.23 2.33 -15.99
CA SER A 89 8.03 3.28 -14.89
C SER A 89 6.62 3.26 -14.28
N GLY A 90 5.64 2.67 -14.99
CA GLY A 90 4.24 2.61 -14.61
C GLY A 90 3.81 1.23 -14.12
N GLY A 91 2.50 0.95 -14.24
CA GLY A 91 1.92 -0.37 -14.00
C GLY A 91 2.31 -0.98 -12.64
N LEU A 92 2.82 -2.20 -12.66
CA LEU A 92 3.18 -2.96 -11.46
C LEU A 92 4.28 -2.30 -10.63
N PHE A 93 5.30 -1.73 -11.28
CA PHE A 93 6.40 -1.06 -10.56
C PHE A 93 5.87 0.10 -9.71
N ALA A 94 5.03 0.94 -10.30
CA ALA A 94 4.40 2.06 -9.61
C ALA A 94 3.43 1.60 -8.50
N GLN A 95 2.68 0.51 -8.73
CA GLN A 95 1.74 -0.03 -7.75
C GLN A 95 2.44 -0.57 -6.50
N ILE A 96 3.55 -1.31 -6.66
CA ILE A 96 4.34 -1.82 -5.53
C ILE A 96 4.86 -0.66 -4.67
N GLU A 97 5.45 0.36 -5.29
CA GLU A 97 6.00 1.50 -4.57
C GLU A 97 4.90 2.37 -3.93
N ALA A 98 3.75 2.52 -4.59
CA ALA A 98 2.60 3.19 -4.00
C ALA A 98 2.09 2.46 -2.76
N LEU A 99 1.98 1.12 -2.81
CA LEU A 99 1.54 0.32 -1.66
C LEU A 99 2.51 0.46 -0.48
N LYS A 100 3.83 0.39 -0.71
CA LYS A 100 4.85 0.61 0.33
C LYS A 100 4.72 1.99 0.98
N LYS A 101 4.51 3.04 0.18
CA LYS A 101 4.29 4.41 0.68
C LYS A 101 3.02 4.51 1.52
N ASP A 102 1.92 3.89 1.08
CA ASP A 102 0.67 3.88 1.82
C ASP A 102 0.80 3.12 3.16
N ILE A 103 1.53 1.99 3.19
CA ILE A 103 1.85 1.28 4.44
C ILE A 103 2.60 2.20 5.41
N GLN A 104 3.64 2.90 4.94
CA GLN A 104 4.42 3.81 5.79
C GLN A 104 3.58 4.99 6.29
N ALA A 105 2.68 5.52 5.46
CA ALA A 105 1.76 6.57 5.86
C ALA A 105 0.81 6.10 6.98
N VAL A 106 0.25 4.89 6.86
CA VAL A 106 -0.60 4.30 7.91
C VAL A 106 0.20 4.07 9.20
N LYS A 107 1.42 3.53 9.13
CA LYS A 107 2.31 3.38 10.31
C LYS A 107 2.52 4.71 11.03
N SER A 108 2.85 5.77 10.28
CA SER A 108 3.05 7.10 10.84
C SER A 108 1.77 7.68 11.47
N LEU A 109 0.62 7.51 10.83
CA LEU A 109 -0.67 7.96 11.37
C LEU A 109 -1.06 7.18 12.63
N SER A 110 -0.82 5.87 12.70
CA SER A 110 -1.07 5.08 13.89
C SER A 110 -0.28 5.58 15.10
N VAL A 111 1.01 5.90 14.92
CA VAL A 111 1.84 6.52 15.99
C VAL A 111 1.27 7.88 16.38
N LYS A 112 0.91 8.71 15.40
CA LYS A 112 0.33 10.04 15.66
C LYS A 112 -1.03 9.97 16.37
N LEU A 113 -1.83 8.95 16.11
CA LEU A 113 -3.11 8.75 16.79
C LEU A 113 -2.91 8.49 18.29
N THR A 114 -1.89 7.71 18.66
CA THR A 114 -1.56 7.46 20.07
C THR A 114 -1.10 8.70 20.81
N SER A 115 -0.54 9.71 20.12
CA SER A 115 -0.07 10.95 20.75
C SER A 115 -1.12 12.06 20.87
N VAL A 116 -2.29 11.92 20.22
CA VAL A 116 -3.36 12.94 20.28
C VAL A 116 -4.50 12.58 21.21
N GLY A 117 -4.66 11.32 21.62
CA GLY A 117 -5.70 10.90 22.55
C GLY A 117 -5.44 11.41 23.97
N THR A 118 -6.31 12.29 24.48
CA THR A 118 -6.19 12.85 25.83
C THR A 118 -7.14 12.20 26.85
N ASP A 119 -8.23 11.59 26.38
CA ASP A 119 -9.33 11.13 27.23
C ASP A 119 -9.61 9.62 27.03
N LEU A 120 -10.13 8.94 28.05
CA LEU A 120 -10.35 7.48 28.06
C LEU A 120 -11.17 6.96 26.86
N THR A 121 -12.19 7.69 26.42
CA THR A 121 -13.01 7.34 25.24
C THR A 121 -12.20 7.43 23.93
N ASP A 122 -11.35 8.45 23.82
CA ASP A 122 -10.48 8.62 22.65
C ASP A 122 -9.37 7.57 22.67
N LEU A 123 -8.87 7.16 23.84
CA LEU A 123 -7.92 6.05 24.01
C LEU A 123 -8.52 4.70 23.56
N ALA A 124 -9.75 4.38 23.98
CA ALA A 124 -10.42 3.14 23.56
C ALA A 124 -10.66 3.09 22.04
N THR A 125 -11.18 4.18 21.47
CA THR A 125 -11.38 4.32 20.01
C THR A 125 -10.05 4.26 19.26
N SER A 126 -9.00 4.88 19.80
CA SER A 126 -7.65 4.85 19.23
C SER A 126 -7.04 3.45 19.26
N GLY A 127 -7.30 2.67 20.32
CA GLY A 127 -6.87 1.28 20.42
C GLY A 127 -7.49 0.40 19.34
N GLN A 128 -8.81 0.49 19.13
CA GLN A 128 -9.51 -0.24 18.06
C GLN A 128 -8.99 0.15 16.66
N MET A 129 -8.79 1.44 16.41
CA MET A 129 -8.24 1.90 15.13
C MET A 129 -6.77 1.53 14.94
N GLY A 130 -6.00 1.47 16.03
CA GLY A 130 -4.63 0.95 16.01
C GLY A 130 -4.58 -0.52 15.60
N GLN A 131 -5.49 -1.34 16.13
CA GLN A 131 -5.59 -2.75 15.73
C GLN A 131 -6.00 -2.89 14.26
N LEU A 132 -7.03 -2.15 13.80
CA LEU A 132 -7.45 -2.17 12.40
C LEU A 132 -6.31 -1.76 11.45
N ALA A 133 -5.51 -0.75 11.85
CA ALA A 133 -4.34 -0.33 11.11
C ALA A 133 -3.26 -1.40 11.06
N ALA A 134 -2.97 -2.07 12.19
CA ALA A 134 -2.01 -3.16 12.25
C ALA A 134 -2.42 -4.34 11.35
N GLU A 135 -3.70 -4.72 11.37
CA GLU A 135 -4.25 -5.77 10.50
C GLU A 135 -4.16 -5.40 9.01
N ALA A 136 -4.49 -4.15 8.65
CA ALA A 136 -4.38 -3.67 7.28
C ALA A 136 -2.93 -3.62 6.79
N ILE A 137 -1.99 -3.17 7.64
CA ILE A 137 -0.55 -3.19 7.36
C ILE A 137 -0.08 -4.63 7.16
N ALA A 138 -0.40 -5.54 8.07
CA ALA A 138 0.03 -6.93 8.00
C ALA A 138 -0.50 -7.61 6.73
N ALA A 139 -1.76 -7.36 6.36
CA ALA A 139 -2.34 -7.89 5.13
C ALA A 139 -1.63 -7.34 3.87
N ALA A 140 -1.32 -6.04 3.85
CA ALA A 140 -0.61 -5.42 2.73
C ALA A 140 0.86 -5.89 2.62
N GLU A 141 1.55 -6.06 3.75
CA GLU A 141 2.90 -6.62 3.81
C GLU A 141 2.92 -8.09 3.39
N ALA A 142 1.89 -8.87 3.78
CA ALA A 142 1.75 -10.25 3.31
C ALA A 142 1.64 -10.31 1.78
N VAL A 143 0.88 -9.42 1.14
CA VAL A 143 0.83 -9.32 -0.33
C VAL A 143 2.21 -8.99 -0.91
N LEU A 144 2.97 -8.10 -0.28
CA LEU A 144 4.33 -7.76 -0.72
C LEU A 144 5.32 -8.93 -0.57
N GLN A 145 5.08 -9.83 0.37
CA GLN A 145 5.93 -11.00 0.65
C GLN A 145 5.56 -12.23 -0.16
N THR A 146 4.27 -12.45 -0.47
CA THR A 146 3.83 -13.62 -1.23
C THR A 146 3.97 -13.43 -2.73
N GLY A 147 3.77 -12.19 -3.22
CA GLY A 147 3.88 -11.90 -4.63
C GLY A 147 2.76 -12.51 -5.48
N ALA A 148 3.05 -12.69 -6.77
CA ALA A 148 2.12 -13.32 -7.71
C ALA A 148 2.87 -13.98 -8.86
N ALA A 149 2.25 -14.99 -9.48
CA ALA A 149 2.83 -15.70 -10.62
C ALA A 149 2.73 -14.92 -11.94
N THR A 150 1.69 -14.09 -12.11
CA THR A 150 1.41 -13.40 -13.39
C THR A 150 1.20 -11.90 -13.19
N PRO A 151 1.42 -11.08 -14.24
CA PRO A 151 1.20 -9.63 -14.14
C PRO A 151 -0.21 -9.24 -13.74
N ASP A 152 -1.23 -9.93 -14.25
CA ASP A 152 -2.63 -9.60 -13.96
C ASP A 152 -3.01 -9.97 -12.52
N ALA A 153 -2.53 -11.12 -12.03
CA ALA A 153 -2.71 -11.51 -10.63
C ALA A 153 -1.98 -10.53 -9.69
N ALA A 154 -0.76 -10.12 -10.04
CA ALA A 154 -0.02 -9.10 -9.30
C ALA A 154 -0.79 -7.79 -9.21
N ALA A 155 -1.33 -7.31 -10.34
CA ALA A 155 -2.08 -6.06 -10.39
C ALA A 155 -3.36 -6.13 -9.55
N ALA A 156 -4.07 -7.26 -9.58
CA ALA A 156 -5.27 -7.46 -8.77
C ALA A 156 -4.96 -7.46 -7.27
N LEU A 157 -3.93 -8.20 -6.84
CA LEU A 157 -3.51 -8.26 -5.43
C LEU A 157 -3.05 -6.90 -4.91
N LEU A 158 -2.21 -6.20 -5.68
CA LEU A 158 -1.72 -4.87 -5.31
C LEU A 158 -2.86 -3.85 -5.23
N LYS A 159 -3.83 -3.92 -6.16
CA LYS A 159 -5.01 -3.03 -6.16
C LYS A 159 -5.92 -3.27 -4.95
N ASP A 160 -6.19 -4.53 -4.60
CA ASP A 160 -6.99 -4.85 -3.42
C ASP A 160 -6.28 -4.39 -2.13
N ALA A 161 -5.00 -4.71 -1.97
CA ALA A 161 -4.19 -4.25 -0.84
C ALA A 161 -4.15 -2.72 -0.73
N ALA A 162 -3.91 -2.02 -1.85
CA ALA A 162 -3.90 -0.57 -1.91
C ALA A 162 -5.26 0.05 -1.54
N THR A 163 -6.36 -0.59 -1.93
CA THR A 163 -7.71 -0.12 -1.60
C THR A 163 -7.95 -0.18 -0.10
N ARG A 164 -7.60 -1.31 0.52
CA ARG A 164 -7.77 -1.52 1.97
C ARG A 164 -6.92 -0.56 2.78
N ILE A 165 -5.62 -0.46 2.48
CA ILE A 165 -4.70 0.39 3.24
C ILE A 165 -5.07 1.88 3.13
N ARG A 166 -5.57 2.34 1.97
CA ARG A 166 -6.02 3.72 1.78
C ARG A 166 -7.33 4.02 2.51
N ALA A 167 -8.24 3.05 2.57
CA ALA A 167 -9.45 3.18 3.39
C ALA A 167 -9.07 3.35 4.87
N THR A 168 -8.14 2.54 5.38
CA THR A 168 -7.63 2.64 6.74
C THR A 168 -6.93 3.98 6.99
N LYS A 169 -6.09 4.44 6.05
CA LYS A 169 -5.46 5.76 6.09
C LYS A 169 -6.49 6.88 6.26
N SER A 170 -7.54 6.89 5.43
CA SER A 170 -8.60 7.90 5.50
C SER A 170 -9.34 7.89 6.84
N GLN A 171 -9.59 6.71 7.40
CA GLN A 171 -10.23 6.59 8.72
C GLN A 171 -9.33 7.12 9.84
N LEU A 172 -8.03 6.82 9.81
CA LEU A 172 -7.07 7.36 10.78
C LEU A 172 -6.98 8.89 10.69
N GLU A 173 -6.89 9.46 9.49
CA GLU A 173 -6.87 10.91 9.29
C GLU A 173 -8.12 11.59 9.85
N LYS A 174 -9.30 11.03 9.60
CA LYS A 174 -10.57 11.51 10.15
C LYS A 174 -10.59 11.46 11.67
N LEU A 175 -10.15 10.35 12.27
CA LEU A 175 -10.12 10.22 13.73
C LEU A 175 -9.12 11.19 14.36
N ILE A 176 -7.90 11.29 13.84
CA ILE A 176 -6.88 12.23 14.32
C ILE A 176 -7.41 13.67 14.29
N ASN A 177 -8.07 14.07 13.20
CA ASN A 177 -8.63 15.42 13.08
C ASN A 177 -9.79 15.65 14.06
N ALA A 178 -10.66 14.64 14.25
CA ALA A 178 -11.74 14.72 15.22
C ALA A 178 -11.23 14.83 16.67
N THR A 179 -10.21 14.06 17.03
CA THR A 179 -9.58 14.12 18.37
C THR A 179 -8.89 15.45 18.61
N LYS A 180 -8.16 15.97 17.61
CA LYS A 180 -7.53 17.31 17.71
C LYS A 180 -8.55 18.43 17.92
N ALA A 181 -9.70 18.37 17.26
CA ALA A 181 -10.75 19.37 17.41
C ALA A 181 -11.37 19.41 18.83
N LYS A 182 -11.22 18.34 19.61
CA LYS A 182 -11.70 18.26 21.00
C LYS A 182 -10.71 18.81 22.03
N GLN A 183 -9.44 19.01 21.67
CA GLN A 183 -8.44 19.48 22.63
C GLN A 183 -8.70 20.95 23.02
N PRO A 184 -8.78 21.27 24.33
CA PRO A 184 -9.00 22.63 24.80
C PRO A 184 -7.76 23.49 24.49
N GLY A 185 -7.91 24.45 23.56
CA GLY A 185 -6.82 25.33 23.11
C GLY A 185 -6.85 25.67 21.62
N VAL A 186 -7.64 24.96 20.80
CA VAL A 186 -7.94 25.36 19.42
C VAL A 186 -9.23 26.19 19.40
N THR A 187 -9.21 27.36 20.03
CA THR A 187 -10.33 28.31 19.96
C THR A 187 -10.34 29.00 18.60
N GLY A 188 -11.30 28.61 17.78
CA GLY A 188 -11.61 29.24 16.50
C GLY A 188 -12.98 28.80 15.97
N GLY A 189 -14.04 29.02 16.77
CA GLY A 189 -15.41 29.12 16.27
C GLY A 189 -16.26 27.84 16.25
N ALA A 190 -17.46 27.98 16.84
CA ALA A 190 -18.62 27.08 16.78
C ALA A 190 -18.50 25.71 17.46
N ARG A 191 -18.65 25.73 18.79
CA ARG A 191 -19.14 24.59 19.58
C ARG A 191 -20.59 24.28 19.14
N GLN A 192 -20.77 23.43 18.13
CA GLN A 192 -22.04 22.72 17.94
C GLN A 192 -21.97 21.40 18.71
N THR A 193 -22.58 21.39 19.89
CA THR A 193 -22.97 20.16 20.57
C THR A 193 -24.15 19.56 19.82
N VAL A 194 -23.87 18.69 18.84
CA VAL A 194 -24.85 17.72 18.35
C VAL A 194 -24.41 16.34 18.85
N PRO A 195 -25.18 15.65 19.70
CA PRO A 195 -24.89 14.26 20.04
C PRO A 195 -24.90 13.42 18.74
N PRO A 196 -24.02 12.42 18.58
CA PRO A 196 -24.08 11.57 17.40
C PRO A 196 -25.37 10.75 17.43
N LYS A 197 -26.41 11.27 16.78
CA LYS A 197 -27.57 10.52 16.36
C LYS A 197 -27.08 9.57 15.25
N VAL A 198 -27.15 8.29 15.53
CA VAL A 198 -27.07 7.22 14.52
C VAL A 198 -28.05 7.60 13.39
N PRO A 199 -27.63 7.66 12.12
CA PRO A 199 -28.58 7.86 11.03
C PRO A 199 -29.40 6.58 10.87
N THR A 200 -30.60 6.58 11.42
CA THR A 200 -31.72 5.80 10.87
C THR A 200 -32.21 6.56 9.65
N SER A 201 -31.73 6.21 8.46
CA SER A 201 -32.31 6.68 7.20
C SER A 201 -33.01 5.54 6.48
N THR A 202 -34.32 5.53 6.57
CA THR A 202 -35.22 4.98 5.57
C THR A 202 -34.99 5.80 4.29
N GLY A 203 -34.46 5.18 3.24
CA GLY A 203 -34.19 5.87 1.97
C GLY A 203 -33.07 5.19 1.19
N THR A 204 -33.44 4.65 0.04
CA THR A 204 -32.67 3.78 -0.87
C THR A 204 -31.27 4.33 -1.20
N ALA A 205 -30.26 3.89 -0.46
CA ALA A 205 -28.85 4.05 -0.78
C ALA A 205 -28.23 2.66 -0.93
N VAL A 206 -27.66 2.38 -2.10
CA VAL A 206 -26.99 1.11 -2.40
C VAL A 206 -25.84 0.94 -1.40
N ALA A 207 -25.99 -0.05 -0.51
CA ALA A 207 -25.01 -0.37 0.53
C ALA A 207 -23.64 -0.68 -0.10
N PRO A 208 -22.52 -0.18 0.46
CA PRO A 208 -21.21 -0.69 0.10
C PRO A 208 -21.18 -2.17 0.48
N ARG A 209 -21.09 -3.01 -0.55
CA ARG A 209 -20.92 -4.46 -0.42
C ARG A 209 -19.63 -4.70 0.40
N LEU A 210 -19.76 -5.16 1.64
CA LEU A 210 -18.63 -5.74 2.35
C LEU A 210 -18.05 -6.87 1.47
N PRO A 211 -16.71 -7.01 1.36
CA PRO A 211 -16.13 -8.16 0.70
C PRO A 211 -16.63 -9.45 1.39
N PRO A 212 -16.74 -10.58 0.66
CA PRO A 212 -17.14 -11.84 1.26
C PRO A 212 -16.23 -12.14 2.44
N LYS A 213 -16.86 -12.52 3.55
CA LYS A 213 -16.25 -13.03 4.78
C LYS A 213 -14.98 -13.85 4.43
N PRO A 214 -13.79 -13.51 4.94
CA PRO A 214 -12.65 -14.44 4.85
C PRO A 214 -13.13 -15.80 5.39
N PRO A 215 -12.69 -16.94 4.82
CA PRO A 215 -13.18 -18.26 5.22
C PRO A 215 -13.21 -18.31 6.75
N ALA A 216 -14.38 -18.67 7.29
CA ALA A 216 -14.70 -18.51 8.70
C ALA A 216 -13.46 -18.81 9.55
N ALA A 217 -13.02 -17.82 10.34
CA ALA A 217 -11.95 -18.01 11.31
C ALA A 217 -12.19 -19.36 11.99
N ALA A 218 -11.25 -20.28 11.80
CA ALA A 218 -11.43 -21.68 12.14
C ALA A 218 -11.84 -21.74 13.62
N ALA A 219 -13.07 -22.18 13.90
CA ALA A 219 -13.75 -21.97 15.18
C ALA A 219 -12.88 -22.35 16.38
N GLU A 220 -12.42 -21.37 17.15
CA GLU A 220 -11.62 -21.63 18.35
C GLU A 220 -12.45 -22.45 19.34
N TRP A 221 -11.85 -23.49 19.93
CA TRP A 221 -12.49 -24.28 20.98
C TRP A 221 -11.98 -23.85 22.35
N LYS A 222 -12.86 -23.88 23.35
CA LYS A 222 -12.53 -23.57 24.74
C LYS A 222 -12.18 -24.86 25.47
N CYS A 223 -11.02 -24.90 26.12
CA CYS A 223 -10.60 -26.07 26.86
C CYS A 223 -11.46 -26.28 28.11
N ALA A 224 -12.04 -27.47 28.25
CA ALA A 224 -12.85 -27.83 29.42
C ALA A 224 -12.04 -27.92 30.72
N TYR A 225 -10.71 -28.10 30.65
CA TYR A 225 -9.85 -28.25 31.83
C TYR A 225 -9.32 -26.93 32.37
N CYS A 226 -8.87 -26.01 31.51
CA CYS A 226 -8.25 -24.74 31.94
C CYS A 226 -8.99 -23.49 31.46
N GLY A 227 -10.06 -23.63 30.66
CA GLY A 227 -10.81 -22.50 30.10
C GLY A 227 -10.09 -21.72 28.98
N GLY A 228 -8.85 -22.09 28.63
CA GLY A 228 -8.07 -21.45 27.57
C GLY A 228 -8.66 -21.68 26.17
N LYS A 229 -8.49 -20.70 25.28
CA LYS A 229 -8.92 -20.80 23.88
C LYS A 229 -7.82 -21.46 23.04
N SER A 230 -8.20 -22.31 22.09
CA SER A 230 -7.26 -22.99 21.19
C SER A 230 -7.83 -23.05 19.77
N LYS A 231 -6.95 -22.99 18.77
CA LYS A 231 -7.35 -23.00 17.35
C LYS A 231 -8.11 -24.29 17.01
N SER A 232 -9.08 -24.23 16.10
CA SER A 232 -9.91 -25.41 15.75
C SER A 232 -9.10 -26.60 15.22
N THR A 233 -7.96 -26.30 14.59
CA THR A 233 -7.04 -27.22 13.91
C THR A 233 -6.11 -27.97 14.86
N VAL A 234 -6.02 -27.58 16.14
CA VAL A 234 -5.21 -28.28 17.13
C VAL A 234 -6.07 -29.19 18.00
N THR A 235 -5.60 -30.42 18.22
CA THR A 235 -6.27 -31.44 19.04
C THR A 235 -5.88 -31.41 20.52
N LYS A 236 -4.91 -30.55 20.88
CA LYS A 236 -4.44 -30.31 22.25
C LYS A 236 -4.55 -28.83 22.59
N CYS A 237 -4.90 -28.53 23.84
CA CYS A 237 -4.98 -27.17 24.33
C CYS A 237 -3.59 -26.54 24.40
N ALA A 238 -3.44 -25.34 23.85
CA ALA A 238 -2.16 -24.62 23.87
C ALA A 238 -1.70 -24.21 25.28
N GLY A 239 -2.63 -24.09 26.24
CA GLY A 239 -2.32 -23.66 27.61
C GLY A 239 -1.97 -24.82 28.57
N CYS A 240 -2.60 -25.99 28.43
CA CYS A 240 -2.42 -27.09 29.39
C CYS A 240 -2.17 -28.46 28.75
N GLY A 241 -2.11 -28.56 27.41
CA GLY A 241 -1.87 -29.82 26.71
C GLY A 241 -3.04 -30.81 26.69
N ALA A 242 -4.16 -30.51 27.37
CA ALA A 242 -5.33 -31.40 27.43
C ALA A 242 -5.95 -31.60 26.03
N ALA A 243 -6.45 -32.81 25.77
CA ALA A 243 -7.09 -33.14 24.50
C ALA A 243 -8.42 -32.39 24.29
N LYS A 244 -8.74 -32.11 23.03
CA LYS A 244 -10.03 -31.56 22.59
C LYS A 244 -11.13 -32.58 22.90
N LYS A 245 -12.04 -32.22 23.80
CA LYS A 245 -13.27 -32.97 24.10
C LYS A 245 -14.45 -32.34 23.37
#